data_AF-A0ABD6IJ57-F1
#
_entry.id   AF-A0ABD6IJ57-F1
#
_cell.length_a   1.000
_cell.length_b   1.000
_cell.length_c   1.000
_cell.angle_alpha   90.00
_cell.angle_beta   90.00
_cell.angle_gamma   90.00
#
_symmetry.space_group_name_H-M   'P 1'
#
loop_
_entity.id
_entity.type
_entity.pdbx_description
1 polymer ?
#
loop_
_entity_poly.entity_id
_entity_poly.type
_entity_poly.pdbx_seq_one_letter_code
_entity_poly.pdbx_strand_id
1 'polypeptide(L)' 'MNELVGPALDMPELYEPRLPLLTLTEAHGLMEVLQYLGTTDDDWGAQARHFAAELAARVPSRDA' A
#
# COMPACT_ATOMS: atom_id res chain seq x y z
N MET A 1 40.78 -0.93 9.36
CA MET A 1 39.72 -1.79 8.76
C MET A 1 38.42 -1.34 9.39
N ASN A 2 37.68 -0.49 8.68
CA ASN A 2 36.48 0.16 9.19
C ASN A 2 35.28 -0.62 8.62
N GLU A 3 34.84 -1.64 9.35
CA GLU A 3 33.61 -2.38 8.97
C GLU A 3 32.41 -1.54 9.39
N LEU A 4 31.91 -0.75 8.43
CA LEU A 4 30.60 -0.11 8.50
C LEU A 4 29.55 -1.21 8.44
N VAL A 5 29.21 -1.79 9.59
CA VAL A 5 27.96 -2.53 9.77
C VAL A 5 26.85 -1.50 9.61
N GLY A 6 26.40 -1.33 8.37
CA GLY A 6 25.18 -0.58 8.09
C GLY A 6 24.03 -1.24 8.85
N PRO A 7 23.02 -0.45 9.28
CA PRO A 7 21.85 -1.04 9.91
C PRO A 7 21.31 -2.08 8.94
N ALA A 8 21.11 -3.31 9.45
CA ALA A 8 20.30 -4.28 8.75
C ALA A 8 18.95 -3.60 8.56
N LEU A 9 18.76 -2.99 7.38
CA LEU A 9 17.48 -2.56 6.89
C LEU A 9 16.66 -3.83 6.92
N ASP A 10 15.79 -3.90 7.91
CA ASP A 10 14.76 -4.90 8.11
C ASP A 10 14.22 -5.26 6.73
N MET A 11 14.72 -6.36 6.16
CA MET A 11 14.51 -6.71 4.75
C MET A 11 13.02 -7.00 4.65
N PRO A 12 12.21 -6.07 4.11
CA PRO A 12 10.77 -6.26 4.11
C PRO A 12 10.50 -7.47 3.23
N GLU A 13 9.82 -8.47 3.81
CA GLU A 13 9.45 -9.77 3.25
C GLU A 13 9.77 -9.91 1.74
N LEU A 14 10.99 -10.37 1.44
CA LEU A 14 11.56 -10.40 0.09
C LEU A 14 10.83 -11.32 -0.92
N TYR A 15 9.69 -11.91 -0.55
CA TYR A 15 9.04 -12.97 -1.33
C TYR A 15 7.55 -12.79 -1.56
N GLU A 16 6.95 -11.66 -1.18
CA GLU A 16 5.59 -11.41 -1.64
C GLU A 16 5.59 -11.03 -3.13
N PRO A 17 4.83 -11.75 -3.98
CA PRO A 17 4.70 -11.40 -5.39
C PRO A 17 4.22 -9.96 -5.52
N ARG A 18 5.04 -9.10 -6.10
CA ARG A 18 4.64 -7.72 -6.36
C ARG A 18 3.78 -7.64 -7.61
N LEU A 19 2.64 -6.98 -7.48
CA LEU A 19 1.86 -6.57 -8.65
C LEU A 19 2.70 -5.63 -9.54
N PRO A 20 2.39 -5.55 -10.85
CA PRO A 20 2.95 -4.53 -11.72
C PRO A 20 2.80 -3.14 -11.11
N LEU A 21 3.78 -2.26 -11.36
CA LEU A 21 3.75 -0.88 -10.88
C LEU A 21 2.49 -0.18 -11.44
N LEU A 22 1.61 0.24 -10.54
CA LEU A 22 0.45 1.06 -10.88
C LEU A 22 0.91 2.49 -11.20
N THR A 23 0.30 3.11 -12.21
CA THR A 23 0.37 4.55 -12.41
C THR A 23 -0.35 5.27 -11.26
N LEU A 24 -0.04 6.56 -11.04
CA LEU A 24 -0.72 7.36 -10.01
C LEU A 24 -2.24 7.38 -10.22
N THR A 25 -2.71 7.49 -11.46
CA THR A 25 -4.14 7.46 -11.79
C THR A 25 -4.79 6.13 -11.43
N GLU A 26 -4.13 5.01 -11.72
CA GLU A 26 -4.62 3.68 -11.35
C GLU A 26 -4.61 3.49 -9.83
N ALA A 27 -3.59 3.99 -9.13
CA ALA A 27 -3.52 3.93 -7.68
C ALA A 27 -4.66 4.71 -7.02
N HIS A 28 -4.97 5.93 -7.51
CA HIS A 28 -6.13 6.69 -7.05
C HIS A 28 -7.45 5.98 -7.35
N GLY A 29 -7.62 5.43 -8.56
CA GLY A 29 -8.81 4.66 -8.92
C GLY A 29 -9.00 3.41 -8.05
N LEU A 30 -7.92 2.70 -7.74
CA LEU A 30 -7.95 1.56 -6.83
C LEU A 30 -8.33 1.97 -5.40
N MET A 31 -7.83 3.11 -4.92
CA MET A 31 -8.25 3.67 -3.63
C MET A 31 -9.76 3.95 -3.58
N GLU A 32 -10.34 4.51 -4.64
CA GLU A 32 -11.78 4.75 -4.73
C GLU A 32 -12.59 3.44 -4.68
N VAL A 33 -12.14 2.40 -5.39
CA VAL A 33 -12.75 1.07 -5.37
C VAL A 33 -12.68 0.45 -3.97
N LEU A 34 -11.52 0.50 -3.32
CA LEU A 34 -11.35 -0.05 -1.96
C LEU A 34 -12.21 0.69 -0.94
N GLN A 35 -12.34 2.01 -1.06
CA GLN A 35 -13.24 2.79 -0.19
C GLN A 35 -14.70 2.42 -0.40
N TYR A 36 -15.12 2.23 -1.66
CA TYR A 36 -16.48 1.77 -1.97
C TYR A 36 -16.77 0.39 -1.37
N LEU A 37 -15.86 -0.58 -1.56
CA LEU A 37 -15.98 -1.91 -0.96
C LEU A 37 -15.95 -1.85 0.56
N GLY A 38 -15.18 -0.93 1.14
CA GLY A 38 -15.13 -0.67 2.57
C GLY A 38 -16.42 -0.12 3.19
N THR A 39 -17.49 0.09 2.41
CA THR A 39 -18.80 0.50 2.96
C THR A 39 -19.61 -0.68 3.51
N THR A 40 -19.24 -1.92 3.18
CA THR A 40 -19.87 -3.11 3.75
C THR A 40 -19.40 -3.34 5.19
N ASP A 41 -20.31 -3.85 6.02
CA ASP A 41 -20.05 -4.19 7.43
C ASP A 41 -19.75 -5.68 7.60
N ASP A 42 -18.94 -6.21 6.70
CA ASP A 42 -18.41 -7.56 6.73
C ASP A 42 -16.88 -7.53 6.81
N ASP A 43 -16.29 -8.71 7.01
CA ASP A 43 -14.83 -8.86 7.11
C ASP A 43 -14.12 -8.35 5.84
N TRP A 44 -14.77 -8.49 4.68
CA TRP A 44 -14.29 -7.96 3.41
C TRP A 44 -14.25 -6.44 3.40
N GLY A 45 -15.27 -5.77 3.94
CA GLY A 45 -15.29 -4.32 4.10
C GLY A 45 -14.22 -3.83 5.06
N ALA A 46 -13.99 -4.53 6.18
CA ALA A 46 -12.89 -4.22 7.09
C ALA A 46 -11.52 -4.35 6.42
N GLN A 47 -11.33 -5.39 5.62
CA GLN A 47 -10.10 -5.62 4.88
C GLN A 47 -9.88 -4.59 3.77
N ALA A 48 -10.94 -4.19 3.05
CA ALA A 48 -10.87 -3.15 2.04
C ALA A 48 -10.47 -1.79 2.64
N ARG A 49 -11.04 -1.43 3.82
CA ARG A 49 -10.64 -0.22 4.56
C ARG A 49 -9.16 -0.27 4.98
N HIS A 50 -8.69 -1.43 5.42
CA HIS A 50 -7.28 -1.62 5.78
C HIS A 50 -6.35 -1.37 4.58
N PHE A 51 -6.60 -2.02 3.45
CA PHE A 51 -5.79 -1.81 2.24
C PHE A 51 -5.88 -0.39 1.69
N ALA A 52 -7.05 0.24 1.75
CA ALA A 52 -7.21 1.65 1.37
C ALA A 52 -6.31 2.57 2.21
N ALA A 53 -6.23 2.33 3.53
CA ALA A 53 -5.39 3.11 4.43
C ALA A 53 -3.89 2.89 4.14
N GLU A 54 -3.46 1.65 3.90
CA GLU A 54 -2.08 1.36 3.52
C GLU A 54 -1.68 2.01 2.20
N LEU A 55 -2.58 2.00 1.21
CA LEU A 55 -2.35 2.62 -0.10
C LEU A 55 -2.30 4.14 0.03
N ALA A 56 -3.22 4.74 0.79
CA ALA A 56 -3.27 6.18 1.05
C ALA A 56 -1.98 6.71 1.72
N ALA A 57 -1.34 5.89 2.57
CA ALA A 57 -0.08 6.26 3.22
C ALA A 57 1.12 6.33 2.24
N ARG A 58 1.01 5.72 1.05
CA ARG A 58 2.11 5.58 0.07
C ARG A 58 1.88 6.39 -1.20
N VAL A 59 0.62 6.67 -1.55
CA VAL A 59 0.23 7.36 -2.77
C VAL A 59 0.17 8.87 -2.54
N PRO A 60 0.90 9.70 -3.32
CA PRO A 60 0.78 11.15 -3.27
C PRO A 60 -0.67 11.61 -3.49
N SER A 61 -1.08 12.67 -2.80
CA SER A 61 -2.40 13.27 -3.03
C SER A 61 -2.54 13.77 -4.46
N ARG A 62 -3.75 13.66 -5.02
CA ARG A 62 -4.03 14.09 -6.39
C ARG A 62 -3.87 15.60 -6.61
N ASP A 63 -3.97 16.39 -5.54
CA ASP A 63 -3.87 17.85 -5.55
C ASP A 63 -2.48 18.38 -5.13
N ALA A 64 -1.45 17.52 -5.00
CA ALA A 64 -0.08 17.94 -4.66
C ALA A 64 0.75 18.37 -5.87
#